data_AF-L0AEC5-F1
#
_entry.id   AF-L0AEC5-F1
#
_cell.length_a   1.000
_cell.length_b   1.000
_cell.length_c   1.000
_cell.angle_alpha   90.00
_cell.angle_beta   90.00
_cell.angle_gamma   90.00
#
_symmetry.space_group_name_H-M   'P 1'
#
loop_
_entity.id
_entity.type
_entity.pdbx_description
1 polymer ?
#
loop_
_entity_poly.entity_id
_entity_poly.type
_entity_poly.pdbx_seq_one_letter_code
_entity_poly.pdbx_strand_id
1 'polypeptide(L)'
;MSTDADPGDRDRAAELESAAAGQVGIPVDAICVGCGQIRVKRADPDEIGQESTVDPMDLEAENCASFKHVCHRCGSTTWWNPVVILTGLLERERGE
;
A
#
# COMPACT_ATOMS: atom_id res chain seq x y z
N MET A 1 -5.58 -4.23 -24.72
CA MET A 1 -4.70 -3.57 -23.74
C MET A 1 -5.61 -2.80 -22.81
N SER A 2 -5.93 -3.38 -21.66
CA SER A 2 -6.87 -2.78 -20.69
C SER A 2 -6.08 -1.83 -19.80
N THR A 3 -6.12 -0.55 -20.13
CA THR A 3 -5.56 0.50 -19.28
C THR A 3 -6.57 0.75 -18.17
N ASP A 4 -6.37 0.11 -17.02
CA ASP A 4 -7.05 0.44 -15.78
C ASP A 4 -6.58 1.84 -15.35
N ALA A 5 -7.26 2.85 -15.86
CA ALA A 5 -6.95 4.26 -15.66
C ALA A 5 -8.21 4.98 -15.18
N ASP A 6 -8.45 4.93 -13.87
CA ASP A 6 -9.20 5.93 -13.10
C ASP A 6 -8.96 5.67 -11.59
N PRO A 7 -8.91 6.64 -10.67
CA PRO A 7 -8.44 8.03 -10.71
C PRO A 7 -7.12 8.19 -9.90
N GLY A 8 -6.02 8.73 -10.41
CA GLY A 8 -5.71 9.29 -11.72
C GLY A 8 -4.20 9.55 -11.73
N ASP A 9 -3.56 9.24 -12.86
CA ASP A 9 -2.18 9.61 -13.23
C ASP A 9 -1.08 9.33 -12.18
N ARG A 10 -1.27 8.33 -11.32
CA ARG A 10 -0.22 7.88 -10.41
C ARG A 10 0.21 6.50 -10.84
N ASP A 11 1.45 6.40 -11.29
CA ASP A 11 2.05 5.14 -11.67
C ASP A 11 2.33 4.32 -10.40
N ARG A 12 1.30 3.61 -9.93
CA ARG A 12 1.33 2.82 -8.69
C ARG A 12 2.45 1.78 -8.71
N ALA A 13 2.81 1.26 -9.89
CA ALA A 13 3.94 0.37 -10.07
C ALA A 13 5.26 1.09 -9.78
N ALA A 14 5.49 2.26 -10.39
CA ALA A 14 6.67 3.06 -10.09
C ALA A 14 6.72 3.55 -8.61
N GLU A 15 5.55 3.84 -8.01
CA GLU A 15 5.47 4.15 -6.58
C GLU A 15 5.88 2.95 -5.72
N LEU A 16 5.47 1.74 -6.08
CA LEU A 16 5.83 0.50 -5.40
C LEU A 16 7.32 0.18 -5.51
N GLU A 17 7.93 0.46 -6.66
CA GLU A 17 9.37 0.31 -6.89
C GLU A 17 10.21 1.36 -6.15
N SER A 18 9.59 2.48 -5.78
CA SER A 18 10.27 3.55 -5.05
C SER A 18 10.55 3.13 -3.61
N ALA A 19 11.74 3.49 -3.09
CA ALA A 19 12.10 3.27 -1.69
C ALA A 19 11.10 3.89 -0.68
N ALA A 20 10.32 4.87 -1.12
CA ALA A 20 9.26 5.50 -0.34
C ALA A 20 8.06 4.57 -0.05
N ALA A 21 7.86 3.50 -0.82
CA ALA A 21 6.82 2.50 -0.55
C ALA A 21 7.24 1.53 0.56
N GLY A 22 8.53 1.37 0.84
CA GLY A 22 9.03 0.30 1.71
C GLY A 22 9.41 -0.94 0.90
N GLN A 23 10.12 -1.88 1.55
CA GLN A 23 10.79 -2.99 0.86
C GLN A 23 10.09 -4.34 1.05
N VAL A 24 9.31 -4.51 2.12
CA VAL A 24 8.73 -5.80 2.53
C VAL A 24 7.27 -5.60 2.90
N GLY A 25 6.45 -6.59 2.58
CA GLY A 25 5.03 -6.62 2.93
C GLY A 25 4.11 -6.45 1.74
N ILE A 26 2.83 -6.33 2.06
CA ILE A 26 1.71 -6.30 1.13
C ILE A 26 1.58 -4.89 0.58
N PRO A 27 1.56 -4.69 -0.75
CA PRO A 27 1.34 -3.39 -1.35
C PRO A 27 -0.10 -2.95 -1.12
N VAL A 28 -0.23 -1.78 -0.51
CA VAL A 28 -1.50 -1.14 -0.20
C VAL A 28 -1.45 0.31 -0.67
N ASP A 29 -2.55 0.80 -1.22
CA ASP A 29 -2.77 2.23 -1.37
C ASP A 29 -3.21 2.75 -0.01
N ALA A 30 -2.40 3.61 0.60
CA ALA A 30 -2.67 4.11 1.95
C ALA A 30 -2.73 5.63 1.98
N ILE A 31 -3.58 6.17 2.85
CA ILE A 31 -3.71 7.61 3.08
C ILE A 31 -3.00 8.04 4.36
N CYS A 32 -2.13 9.04 4.23
CA CYS A 32 -1.47 9.67 5.36
C CYS A 32 -2.51 10.43 6.22
N VAL A 33 -2.63 10.07 7.50
CA VAL A 33 -3.56 10.73 8.44
C VAL A 33 -3.17 12.20 8.70
N GLY A 34 -1.89 12.54 8.58
CA GLY A 34 -1.40 13.90 8.83
C GLY A 34 -1.66 14.91 7.70
N CYS A 35 -1.55 14.49 6.44
CA CYS A 35 -1.67 15.42 5.28
C CYS A 35 -2.65 14.96 4.18
N GLY A 36 -3.33 13.83 4.37
CA GLY A 36 -4.28 13.29 3.40
C GLY A 36 -3.66 12.77 2.10
N GLN A 37 -2.33 12.71 2.00
CA GLN A 37 -1.68 12.20 0.80
C GLN A 37 -1.87 10.69 0.68
N ILE A 38 -2.34 10.24 -0.49
CA ILE A 38 -2.41 8.82 -0.83
C ILE A 38 -1.12 8.44 -1.56
N ARG A 39 -0.52 7.31 -1.20
CA ARG A 39 0.63 6.69 -1.88
C ARG A 39 0.59 5.18 -1.69
N VAL A 40 1.18 4.46 -2.63
CA VAL A 40 1.51 3.05 -2.44
C VAL A 40 2.52 2.90 -1.29
N LYS A 41 2.25 1.95 -0.41
CA LYS A 41 3.07 1.52 0.71
C LYS A 41 3.08 0.00 0.78
N ARG A 42 4.14 -0.58 1.29
CA ARG A 42 4.17 -1.97 1.73
C ARG A 42 3.98 -1.99 3.23
N ALA A 43 3.03 -2.80 3.68
CA ALA A 43 2.74 -3.00 5.07
C ALA A 43 2.94 -4.47 5.43
N ASP A 44 3.62 -4.74 6.53
CA ASP A 44 3.69 -6.09 7.06
C ASP A 44 2.30 -6.50 7.61
N PRO A 45 1.84 -7.74 7.37
CA PRO A 45 0.55 -8.20 7.89
C PRO A 45 0.39 -7.97 9.39
N ASP A 46 1.43 -8.21 10.20
CA ASP A 46 1.37 -8.04 11.65
C ASP A 46 1.15 -6.57 12.03
N GLU A 47 1.77 -5.64 11.29
CA GLU A 47 1.63 -4.19 11.51
C GLU A 47 0.22 -3.67 11.21
N ILE A 48 -0.50 -4.31 10.28
CA ILE A 48 -1.89 -3.99 9.94
C ILE A 48 -2.90 -4.88 10.69
N GLY A 49 -2.45 -5.58 11.74
CA GLY A 49 -3.31 -6.38 12.61
C GLY A 49 -3.83 -7.66 11.97
N GLN A 50 -3.11 -8.18 10.98
CA GLN A 50 -3.41 -9.43 10.27
C GLN A 50 -2.40 -10.51 10.65
N GLU A 51 -2.76 -11.78 10.45
CA GLU A 51 -1.84 -12.89 10.69
C GLU A 51 -0.72 -12.89 9.64
N SER A 52 0.52 -13.22 10.03
CA SER A 52 1.67 -13.24 9.11
C SER A 52 1.52 -14.23 7.94
N THR A 53 0.61 -15.19 8.06
CA THR A 53 0.28 -16.20 7.04
C THR A 53 -0.97 -15.85 6.23
N VAL A 54 -1.56 -14.68 6.45
CA VAL A 54 -2.75 -14.24 5.70
C VAL A 54 -2.45 -14.22 4.22
N ASP A 55 -3.39 -14.71 3.40
CA ASP A 55 -3.27 -14.53 1.97
C ASP A 55 -3.63 -13.07 1.63
N PRO A 56 -2.72 -12.32 0.99
CA PRO A 56 -2.97 -10.93 0.65
C PRO A 56 -4.15 -10.74 -0.33
N MET A 57 -4.56 -11.79 -1.06
CA MET A 57 -5.71 -11.76 -1.97
C MET A 57 -7.04 -11.75 -1.23
N ASP A 58 -7.08 -12.30 -0.01
CA ASP A 58 -8.26 -12.35 0.84
C ASP A 58 -8.37 -11.11 1.76
N LEU A 59 -7.41 -10.19 1.71
CA LEU A 59 -7.41 -8.99 2.52
C LEU A 59 -8.28 -7.89 1.93
N GLU A 60 -9.07 -7.27 2.81
CA GLU A 60 -9.79 -6.04 2.53
C GLU A 60 -9.22 -4.90 3.37
N ALA A 61 -9.08 -3.73 2.76
CA ALA A 61 -8.48 -2.57 3.43
C ALA A 61 -9.24 -2.14 4.70
N GLU A 62 -10.55 -2.39 4.72
CA GLU A 62 -11.44 -2.08 5.85
C GLU A 62 -11.11 -2.91 7.11
N ASN A 63 -10.53 -4.10 6.91
CA ASN A 63 -10.12 -5.01 7.99
C ASN A 63 -8.68 -4.73 8.47
N CYS A 64 -7.96 -3.83 7.82
CA CYS A 64 -6.56 -3.54 8.10
C CYS A 64 -6.43 -2.35 9.06
N ALA A 65 -5.60 -2.53 10.10
CA ALA A 65 -5.27 -1.45 11.03
C ALA A 65 -4.39 -0.37 10.38
N SER A 66 -4.39 0.82 10.95
CA SER A 66 -3.44 1.87 10.59
C SER A 66 -2.01 1.46 10.98
N PHE A 67 -1.04 1.71 10.11
CA PHE A 67 0.37 1.39 10.34
C PHE A 67 1.23 2.66 10.30
N LYS A 68 2.45 2.60 10.88
CA LYS A 68 3.37 3.74 10.86
C LYS A 68 4.30 3.66 9.65
N HIS A 69 4.37 4.75 8.90
CA HIS A 69 5.35 4.87 7.82
C HIS A 69 5.76 6.32 7.60
N VAL A 70 6.97 6.52 7.05
CA VAL A 70 7.46 7.83 6.63
C VAL A 70 6.54 8.45 5.57
N CYS A 71 6.15 9.71 5.80
CA CYS A 71 5.54 10.58 4.81
C CYS A 71 6.50 11.71 4.43
N HIS A 72 7.00 11.67 3.20
CA HIS A 72 7.93 12.68 2.68
C HIS A 72 7.32 14.09 2.60
N ARG A 73 5.99 14.20 2.45
CA ARG A 73 5.30 15.50 2.48
C ARG A 73 5.21 16.09 3.89
N CYS A 74 5.00 15.24 4.89
CA CYS A 74 5.03 15.66 6.30
C CYS A 74 6.45 15.78 6.87
N GLY A 75 7.45 15.23 6.17
CA GLY A 75 8.84 15.17 6.64
C GLY A 75 9.05 14.30 7.89
N SER A 76 8.11 13.42 8.21
CA SER A 76 8.10 12.63 9.46
C SER A 76 7.40 11.29 9.31
N THR A 77 7.62 10.40 10.27
CA THR A 77 6.84 9.17 10.42
C THR A 77 5.44 9.51 10.92
N THR A 78 4.43 9.04 10.19
CA THR A 78 3.03 9.28 10.48
C THR A 78 2.25 7.98 10.37
N TRP A 79 1.03 7.99 10.89
CA TRP A 79 0.06 6.94 10.65
C TRP A 79 -0.49 7.02 9.23
N TRP A 80 -0.65 5.84 8.64
CA TRP A 80 -1.24 5.62 7.32
C TRP A 80 -2.38 4.63 7.47
N ASN A 81 -3.53 4.97 6.88
CA ASN A 81 -4.67 4.09 6.85
C ASN A 81 -4.71 3.39 5.48
N PRO A 82 -4.72 2.05 5.43
CA PRO A 82 -4.99 1.33 4.20
C PRO A 82 -6.33 1.76 3.62
N VAL A 83 -6.37 1.98 2.31
CA VAL A 83 -7.59 2.34 1.57
C VAL A 83 -7.92 1.26 0.55
N VAL A 84 -6.89 0.68 -0.09
CA VAL A 84 -7.02 -0.39 -1.08
C VAL A 84 -5.87 -1.37 -0.92
N ILE A 85 -6.15 -2.67 -0.97
CA ILE A 85 -5.11 -3.70 -1.10
C ILE A 85 -4.80 -3.89 -2.58
N LEU A 86 -3.53 -3.74 -2.99
CA LEU A 86 -3.12 -3.75 -4.39
C LEU A 86 -2.74 -5.16 -4.83
N THR A 87 -3.69 -6.09 -4.71
CA THR A 87 -3.56 -7.51 -5.09
C THR A 87 -3.09 -7.69 -6.53
N GLY A 88 -3.61 -6.90 -7.46
CA GLY A 88 -3.18 -6.91 -8.88
C GLY A 88 -1.72 -6.49 -9.11
N LEU A 89 -1.06 -5.83 -8.16
CA LEU A 89 0.39 -5.57 -8.23
C LEU A 89 1.19 -6.78 -7.72
N LEU A 90 0.70 -7.49 -6.70
CA LEU A 90 1.31 -8.73 -6.21
C LEU A 90 1.33 -9.82 -7.28
N GLU A 91 0.23 -9.96 -8.03
CA GLU A 91 0.15 -10.92 -9.14
C GLU A 91 1.23 -10.66 -10.20
N ARG A 92 1.53 -9.39 -10.49
CA ARG A 92 2.60 -8.99 -11.42
C ARG A 92 4.01 -9.23 -10.88
N GLU A 93 4.22 -9.12 -9.57
CA GLU A 93 5.50 -9.47 -8.93
C GLU A 93 5.75 -10.98 -8.93
N ARG A 94 4.67 -11.79 -8.87
CA ARG A 94 4.76 -13.26 -8.79
C ARG A 94 4.97 -13.95 -10.13
N GLY A 95 4.74 -13.25 -11.23
CA GLY A 95 5.03 -13.71 -12.59
C GLY A 95 3.97 -14.66 -13.15
N GLU A 96 3.04 -14.08 -13.91
CA GLU A 96 2.41 -14.69 -15.08
C GLU A 96 2.60 -13.76 -16.30
#